data_AF-A0A085Z225-F1
#
_entry.id   AF-A0A085Z225-F1
#
_cell.length_a   1.000
_cell.length_b   1.000
_cell.length_c   1.000
_cell.angle_alpha   90.00
_cell.angle_beta   90.00
_cell.angle_gamma   90.00
#
_symmetry.space_group_name_H-M   'P 1'
#
loop_
_entity.id
_entity.type
_entity.pdbx_description
1 polymer ?
#
loop_
_entity_poly.entity_id
_entity_poly.type
_entity_poly.pdbx_seq_one_letter_code
_entity_poly.pdbx_strand_id
1 'polypeptide(L)'
;MKTYFRQIFLLIPLFLLTSCFDILDKINVKADGSGEYSLILNASKSKTRLASISKMETINGKKVPKKAEIESKINEAARIFKTTPGISNVKTSMDFDNYIIKLSCNFRKIENINAGLEQLKAKNILGKMIPTKIYSQNLAAKSFTRNKINTFKSDYDKLSSADKEVFNGAKYTSIMQFENTIKSQSNTAYQIAPNKKALKLDGSILDFILQKKQTQNNIILQ
;
A
#
# COMPACT_ATOMS: atom_id res chain seq x y z
N MET A 1 -33.71 32.53 -14.99
CA MET A 1 -33.14 31.20 -15.32
C MET A 1 -31.61 31.19 -15.51
N LYS A 2 -30.99 32.20 -16.15
CA LYS A 2 -29.51 32.26 -16.35
C LYS A 2 -28.67 32.37 -15.06
N THR A 3 -29.18 33.01 -14.01
CA THR A 3 -28.45 33.24 -12.74
C THR A 3 -28.35 31.99 -11.87
N TYR A 4 -29.42 31.17 -11.78
CA TYR A 4 -29.41 29.90 -11.06
C TYR A 4 -28.47 28.86 -11.69
N PHE A 5 -28.38 28.83 -13.02
CA PHE A 5 -27.46 27.94 -13.74
C PHE A 5 -25.98 28.31 -13.46
N ARG A 6 -25.69 29.61 -13.29
CA ARG A 6 -24.35 30.10 -12.94
C ARG A 6 -23.96 29.79 -11.49
N GLN A 7 -24.93 29.74 -10.57
CA GLN A 7 -24.71 29.36 -9.17
C GLN A 7 -24.51 27.85 -8.99
N ILE A 8 -25.19 27.01 -9.77
CA ILE A 8 -24.96 25.56 -9.79
C ILE A 8 -23.52 25.24 -10.25
N PHE A 9 -23.00 25.96 -11.25
CA PHE A 9 -21.63 25.76 -11.73
C PHE A 9 -20.54 26.09 -10.70
N LEU A 10 -20.84 27.00 -9.75
CA LEU A 10 -19.95 27.36 -8.64
C LEU A 10 -19.94 26.33 -7.50
N LEU A 11 -20.95 25.45 -7.41
CA LEU A 11 -21.03 24.40 -6.39
C LEU A 11 -20.41 23.06 -6.84
N ILE A 12 -20.24 22.84 -8.15
CA ILE A 12 -19.60 21.65 -8.73
C ILE A 12 -18.20 21.36 -8.15
N PRO A 13 -17.32 22.36 -7.89
CA PRO A 13 -16.00 22.11 -7.32
C PRO A 13 -16.03 21.57 -5.89
N LEU A 14 -17.09 21.83 -5.10
CA LEU A 14 -17.19 21.34 -3.73
C LEU A 14 -17.37 19.82 -3.65
N PHE A 15 -17.89 19.19 -4.72
CA PHE A 15 -18.05 17.74 -4.79
C PHE A 15 -16.78 16.99 -5.23
N LEU A 16 -15.72 17.71 -5.64
CA LEU A 16 -14.46 17.11 -6.09
C LEU A 16 -13.44 16.91 -4.96
N LEU A 17 -13.74 17.38 -3.74
CA LEU A 17 -12.88 17.25 -2.56
C LEU A 17 -13.05 15.87 -1.89
N THR A 18 -12.88 14.79 -2.65
CA THR A 18 -12.86 13.44 -2.07
C THR A 18 -11.50 13.18 -1.44
N SER A 19 -11.50 12.75 -0.18
CA SER A 19 -10.25 12.35 0.47
C SER A 19 -9.82 10.98 -0.05
N CYS A 20 -8.76 10.97 -0.84
CA CYS A 20 -8.25 9.80 -1.53
C CYS A 20 -6.74 9.69 -1.28
N PHE A 21 -6.30 8.48 -0.94
CA PHE A 21 -4.89 8.09 -0.97
C PHE A 21 -4.76 6.85 -1.86
N ASP A 22 -3.60 6.70 -2.49
CA ASP A 22 -3.23 5.54 -3.29
C ASP A 22 -2.10 4.80 -2.59
N ILE A 23 -2.26 3.48 -2.39
CA ILE A 23 -1.18 2.60 -1.95
C ILE A 23 -0.65 1.86 -3.17
N LEU A 24 0.65 1.99 -3.42
CA LEU A 24 1.36 1.28 -4.47
C LEU A 24 2.36 0.30 -3.84
N ASP A 25 2.12 -0.99 -4.05
CA ASP A 25 2.91 -2.10 -3.52
C ASP A 25 3.61 -2.80 -4.69
N LYS A 26 4.94 -2.66 -4.78
CA LYS A 26 5.74 -3.12 -5.91
C LYS A 26 6.80 -4.13 -5.48
N ILE A 27 6.93 -5.19 -6.27
CA ILE A 27 7.96 -6.22 -6.09
C ILE A 27 8.61 -6.46 -7.45
N ASN A 28 9.93 -6.52 -7.48
CA ASN A 28 10.70 -7.00 -8.62
C ASN A 28 11.54 -8.20 -8.14
N VAL A 29 11.37 -9.36 -8.76
CA VAL A 29 12.01 -10.62 -8.36
C VAL A 29 12.92 -11.11 -9.48
N LYS A 30 14.18 -11.35 -9.15
CA LYS A 30 15.20 -11.93 -10.02
C LYS A 30 15.08 -13.45 -10.08
N ALA A 31 15.76 -14.06 -11.06
CA ALA A 31 15.77 -15.50 -11.23
C ALA A 31 16.35 -16.26 -10.01
N ASP A 32 17.26 -15.64 -9.26
CA ASP A 32 17.86 -16.19 -8.03
C ASP A 32 16.99 -16.03 -6.77
N GLY A 33 15.82 -15.40 -6.88
CA GLY A 33 14.91 -15.12 -5.76
C GLY A 33 15.19 -13.83 -4.99
N SER A 34 16.28 -13.14 -5.29
CA SER A 34 16.55 -11.80 -4.76
C SER A 34 15.72 -10.75 -5.50
N GLY A 35 15.70 -9.51 -5.01
CA GLY A 35 14.89 -8.48 -5.64
C GLY A 35 14.80 -7.16 -4.91
N GLU A 36 13.84 -6.35 -5.35
CA GLU A 36 13.49 -5.05 -4.76
C GLU A 36 12.02 -5.02 -4.36
N TYR A 37 11.77 -4.50 -3.16
CA TYR A 37 10.45 -4.20 -2.63
C TYR A 37 10.28 -2.68 -2.51
N SER A 38 9.12 -2.15 -2.89
CA SER A 38 8.77 -0.74 -2.71
C SER A 38 7.31 -0.58 -2.32
N LEU A 39 7.08 0.16 -1.23
CA LEU A 39 5.76 0.59 -0.77
C LEU A 39 5.67 2.12 -0.87
N ILE A 40 4.63 2.62 -1.52
CA ILE A 40 4.37 4.05 -1.67
C ILE A 40 2.96 4.35 -1.16
N LEU A 41 2.85 5.31 -0.26
CA LEU A 41 1.61 5.97 0.10
C LEU A 41 1.59 7.33 -0.58
N ASN A 42 0.69 7.49 -1.55
CA ASN A 42 0.51 8.74 -2.27
C ASN A 42 -0.84 9.36 -1.87
N ALA A 43 -0.81 10.44 -1.08
CA ALA A 43 -1.99 11.18 -0.69
C ALA A 43 -2.08 12.56 -1.34
N SER A 44 -1.42 12.77 -2.49
CA SER A 44 -1.32 14.07 -3.14
C SER A 44 -2.68 14.64 -3.59
N LYS A 45 -3.64 13.76 -3.93
CA LYS A 45 -5.03 14.13 -4.20
C LYS A 45 -5.73 14.79 -3.00
N SER A 46 -5.25 14.50 -1.79
CA SER A 46 -5.77 15.06 -0.54
C SER A 46 -4.91 16.21 0.00
N LYS A 47 -3.95 16.74 -0.77
CA LYS A 47 -2.95 17.72 -0.33
C LYS A 47 -3.56 18.92 0.41
N THR A 48 -4.56 19.59 -0.17
CA THR A 48 -5.19 20.76 0.46
C THR A 48 -5.87 20.41 1.78
N ARG A 49 -6.59 19.28 1.84
CA ARG A 49 -7.24 18.80 3.07
C ARG A 49 -6.21 18.47 4.14
N LEU A 50 -5.16 17.73 3.78
CA LEU A 50 -4.09 17.33 4.71
C LEU A 50 -3.28 18.54 5.19
N ALA A 51 -3.08 19.57 4.36
CA ALA A 51 -2.46 20.82 4.77
C ALA A 51 -3.28 21.52 5.85
N SER A 52 -4.60 21.60 5.68
CA SER A 52 -5.49 22.15 6.70
C SER A 52 -5.48 21.32 7.98
N ILE A 53 -5.58 19.99 7.88
CA ILE A 53 -5.56 19.07 9.03
C ILE A 53 -4.23 19.20 9.79
N SER A 54 -3.09 19.30 9.10
CA SER A 54 -1.77 19.37 9.73
C SER A 54 -1.57 20.58 10.64
N LYS A 55 -2.36 21.64 10.45
CA LYS A 55 -2.37 22.86 11.27
C LYS A 55 -3.27 22.73 12.50
N MET A 56 -4.16 21.74 12.53
CA MET A 56 -5.06 21.47 13.66
C MET A 56 -4.32 20.71 14.76
N GLU A 57 -4.82 20.80 15.99
CA GLU A 57 -4.36 19.95 17.10
C GLU A 57 -5.06 18.59 17.10
N THR A 58 -6.37 18.58 16.83
CA THR A 58 -7.19 17.38 16.82
C THR A 58 -8.14 17.35 15.62
N ILE A 59 -8.52 16.15 15.19
CA ILE A 59 -9.57 15.88 14.21
C ILE A 59 -10.34 14.63 14.65
N ASN A 60 -11.68 14.70 14.66
CA ASN A 60 -12.55 13.61 15.13
C ASN A 60 -12.14 13.05 16.50
N GLY A 61 -11.73 13.92 17.43
CA GLY A 61 -11.27 13.53 18.78
C GLY A 61 -9.89 12.86 18.83
N LYS A 62 -9.15 12.80 17.72
CA LYS A 62 -7.80 12.23 17.64
C LYS A 62 -6.76 13.33 17.44
N LYS A 63 -5.62 13.23 18.12
CA LYS A 63 -4.49 14.16 17.93
C LYS A 63 -3.94 14.04 16.52
N VAL A 64 -3.73 15.18 15.86
CA VAL A 64 -3.08 15.22 14.55
C VAL A 64 -1.56 15.03 14.75
N PRO A 65 -0.92 14.02 14.14
CA PRO A 65 0.51 13.79 14.30
C PRO A 65 1.31 14.92 13.64
N LYS A 66 2.38 15.36 14.31
CA LYS A 66 3.31 16.36 13.74
C LYS A 66 4.27 15.71 12.74
N LYS A 67 4.83 16.49 11.82
CA LYS A 67 5.79 16.01 10.80
C LYS A 67 6.92 15.19 11.43
N ALA A 68 7.53 15.70 12.50
CA ALA A 68 8.59 15.00 13.23
C ALA A 68 8.17 13.63 13.81
N GLU A 69 6.91 13.50 14.25
CA GLU A 69 6.38 12.22 14.74
C GLU A 69 6.26 11.20 13.60
N ILE A 70 5.77 11.66 12.43
CA ILE A 70 5.66 10.83 11.21
C ILE A 70 7.05 10.41 10.73
N GLU A 71 7.99 11.35 10.65
CA GLU A 71 9.38 11.09 10.27
C GLU A 71 10.05 10.10 11.22
N SER A 72 9.87 10.27 12.52
CA SER A 72 10.41 9.35 13.53
C SER A 72 9.90 7.93 13.32
N LYS A 73 8.59 7.74 13.10
CA LYS A 73 8.00 6.43 12.83
C LYS A 73 8.51 5.77 11.54
N ILE A 74 8.67 6.55 10.48
CA ILE A 74 9.20 6.04 9.20
C ILE A 74 10.68 5.69 9.33
N ASN A 75 11.46 6.51 10.02
CA ASN A 75 12.88 6.24 10.28
C ASN A 75 13.07 5.02 11.18
N GLU A 76 12.19 4.82 12.17
CA GLU A 76 12.16 3.62 12.99
C GLU A 76 11.87 2.37 12.15
N ALA A 77 10.87 2.44 11.27
CA ALA A 77 10.56 1.35 10.34
C ALA A 77 11.75 1.03 9.40
N ALA A 78 12.39 2.07 8.87
CA ALA A 78 13.58 1.93 8.03
C ALA A 78 14.74 1.30 8.79
N ARG A 79 14.96 1.67 10.06
CA ARG A 79 16.00 1.08 10.91
C ARG A 79 15.77 -0.42 11.10
N ILE A 80 14.53 -0.82 11.40
CA ILE A 80 14.17 -2.24 11.55
C ILE A 80 14.41 -3.02 10.25
N PHE A 81 14.02 -2.47 9.11
CA PHE A 81 14.32 -3.09 7.81
C PHE A 81 15.83 -3.18 7.58
N LYS A 82 16.62 -2.16 7.94
CA LYS A 82 18.10 -2.20 7.80
C LYS A 82 18.74 -3.29 8.66
N THR A 83 18.17 -3.59 9.83
CA THR A 83 18.67 -4.63 10.73
C THR A 83 18.07 -6.01 10.44
N THR A 84 17.13 -6.12 9.51
CA THR A 84 16.51 -7.41 9.16
C THR A 84 17.46 -8.22 8.27
N PRO A 85 17.87 -9.44 8.68
CA PRO A 85 18.78 -10.26 7.88
C PRO A 85 18.24 -10.51 6.47
N GLY A 86 19.10 -10.30 5.46
CA GLY A 86 18.75 -10.45 4.05
C GLY A 86 18.05 -9.24 3.42
N ILE A 87 17.76 -8.19 4.19
CA ILE A 87 17.35 -6.88 3.66
C ILE A 87 18.57 -5.97 3.55
N SER A 88 18.64 -5.18 2.48
CA SER A 88 19.70 -4.20 2.26
C SER A 88 19.17 -2.99 1.47
N ASN A 89 19.99 -1.96 1.28
CA ASN A 89 19.67 -0.80 0.44
C ASN A 89 18.31 -0.14 0.82
N VAL A 90 18.02 -0.04 2.12
CA VAL A 90 16.77 0.56 2.59
C VAL A 90 16.79 2.06 2.37
N LYS A 91 15.83 2.55 1.60
CA LYS A 91 15.64 3.97 1.27
C LYS A 91 14.26 4.41 1.68
N THR A 92 14.17 5.63 2.19
CA THR A 92 12.90 6.30 2.47
C THR A 92 12.87 7.64 1.75
N SER A 93 11.66 8.08 1.39
CA SER A 93 11.39 9.45 0.92
C SER A 93 10.10 9.92 1.55
N MET A 94 10.08 11.17 1.99
CA MET A 94 8.96 11.80 2.68
C MET A 94 8.78 13.21 2.10
N ASP A 95 7.91 13.31 1.09
CA ASP A 95 7.51 14.59 0.51
C ASP A 95 6.25 15.06 1.24
N PHE A 96 6.42 15.92 2.25
CA PHE A 96 5.30 16.49 3.01
C PHE A 96 4.57 17.61 2.26
N ASP A 97 5.12 18.11 1.16
CA ASP A 97 4.47 19.13 0.36
C ASP A 97 3.46 18.47 -0.59
N ASN A 98 3.78 17.30 -1.13
CA ASN A 98 2.89 16.51 -1.97
C ASN A 98 2.25 15.32 -1.24
N TYR A 99 2.55 15.13 0.04
CA TYR A 99 2.07 14.02 0.87
C TYR A 99 2.33 12.64 0.24
N ILE A 100 3.57 12.44 -0.23
CA ILE A 100 4.02 11.17 -0.81
C ILE A 100 5.12 10.58 0.07
N ILE A 101 4.88 9.37 0.57
CA ILE A 101 5.81 8.65 1.42
C ILE A 101 6.19 7.35 0.71
N LYS A 102 7.49 7.06 0.63
CA LYS A 102 8.03 5.85 0.02
C LYS A 102 8.99 5.15 0.98
N LEU A 103 8.90 3.84 1.03
CA LEU A 103 9.93 2.95 1.57
C LEU A 103 10.29 1.93 0.50
N SER A 104 11.57 1.72 0.26
CA SER A 104 12.07 0.66 -0.64
C SER A 104 13.29 -0.03 -0.06
N CYS A 105 13.50 -1.30 -0.42
CA CYS A 105 14.66 -2.06 -0.01
C CYS A 105 14.94 -3.21 -0.98
N ASN A 106 16.18 -3.69 -0.96
CA ASN A 106 16.54 -4.94 -1.63
C ASN A 106 16.36 -6.10 -0.65
N PHE A 107 15.99 -7.28 -1.16
CA PHE A 107 15.90 -8.51 -0.40
C PHE A 107 16.71 -9.63 -1.07
N ARG A 108 17.21 -10.60 -0.28
CA ARG A 108 17.89 -11.81 -0.80
C ARG A 108 16.91 -12.92 -1.16
N LYS A 109 15.81 -13.02 -0.42
CA LYS A 109 14.63 -13.84 -0.71
C LYS A 109 13.38 -13.09 -0.25
N ILE A 110 12.24 -13.30 -0.90
CA ILE A 110 11.05 -12.50 -0.61
C ILE A 110 10.56 -12.62 0.85
N GLU A 111 10.80 -13.76 1.51
CA GLU A 111 10.46 -13.96 2.92
C GLU A 111 11.23 -13.03 3.86
N ASN A 112 12.33 -12.41 3.43
CA ASN A 112 12.99 -11.37 4.23
C ASN A 112 12.05 -10.18 4.46
N ILE A 113 11.14 -9.87 3.52
CA ILE A 113 10.10 -8.84 3.72
C ILE A 113 9.14 -9.25 4.82
N ASN A 114 8.70 -10.52 4.85
CA ASN A 114 7.84 -11.03 5.92
C ASN A 114 8.52 -10.87 7.29
N ALA A 115 9.80 -11.24 7.40
CA ALA A 115 10.56 -11.08 8.64
C ALA A 115 10.65 -9.61 9.08
N GLY A 116 10.85 -8.68 8.15
CA GLY A 116 10.80 -7.24 8.44
C GLY A 116 9.43 -6.80 8.97
N LEU A 117 8.34 -7.25 8.35
CA LEU A 117 6.98 -6.97 8.80
C LEU A 117 6.69 -7.56 10.20
N GLU A 118 7.21 -8.75 10.50
CA GLU A 118 7.13 -9.37 11.83
C GLU A 118 7.82 -8.50 12.89
N GLN A 119 9.03 -8.01 12.60
CA GLN A 119 9.74 -7.11 13.52
C GLN A 119 9.00 -5.78 13.71
N LEU A 120 8.45 -5.18 12.65
CA LEU A 120 7.63 -3.97 12.77
C LEU A 120 6.39 -4.19 13.62
N LYS A 121 5.72 -5.34 13.48
CA LYS A 121 4.57 -5.70 14.32
C LYS A 121 4.99 -5.89 15.78
N ALA A 122 6.09 -6.58 16.04
CA ALA A 122 6.61 -6.80 17.40
C ALA A 122 6.96 -5.47 18.12
N LYS A 123 7.37 -4.44 17.37
CA LYS A 123 7.65 -3.09 17.89
C LYS A 123 6.43 -2.15 17.89
N ASN A 124 5.22 -2.66 17.62
CA ASN A 124 3.98 -1.89 17.53
C ASN A 124 4.02 -0.73 16.51
N ILE A 125 4.86 -0.84 15.48
CA ILE A 125 4.89 0.10 14.35
C ILE A 125 3.79 -0.25 13.35
N LEU A 126 3.57 -1.56 13.14
CA LEU A 126 2.43 -2.07 12.39
C LEU A 126 1.28 -2.44 13.31
N GLY A 127 0.05 -2.21 12.84
CA GLY A 127 -1.15 -2.64 13.54
C GLY A 127 -1.20 -4.16 13.71
N LYS A 128 -1.78 -4.62 14.83
CA LYS A 128 -1.86 -6.04 15.21
C LYS A 128 -2.52 -6.91 14.13
N MET A 129 -3.47 -6.35 13.38
CA MET A 129 -4.22 -7.03 12.32
C MET A 129 -3.47 -7.15 11.00
N ILE A 130 -2.37 -6.41 10.79
CA ILE A 130 -1.63 -6.43 9.53
C ILE A 130 -0.93 -7.80 9.37
N PRO A 131 -1.24 -8.60 8.33
CA PRO A 131 -0.58 -9.89 8.12
C PRO A 131 0.91 -9.68 7.81
N THR A 132 1.75 -10.58 8.32
CA THR A 132 3.20 -10.49 8.12
C THR A 132 3.73 -11.59 7.20
N LYS A 133 3.02 -12.72 7.07
CA LYS A 133 3.35 -13.82 6.16
C LYS A 133 2.71 -13.61 4.78
N ILE A 134 3.14 -12.56 4.07
CA ILE A 134 2.47 -12.13 2.83
C ILE A 134 2.99 -12.92 1.62
N TYR A 135 4.27 -13.27 1.59
CA TYR A 135 4.90 -13.86 0.40
C TYR A 135 5.61 -15.16 0.71
N SER A 136 5.75 -16.03 -0.28
CA SER A 136 6.70 -17.13 -0.27
C SER A 136 7.17 -17.45 -1.69
N GLN A 137 8.33 -18.08 -1.80
CA GLN A 137 8.90 -18.50 -3.07
C GLN A 137 9.53 -19.89 -2.95
N ASN A 138 9.40 -20.68 -4.02
CA ASN A 138 10.14 -21.92 -4.20
C ASN A 138 10.87 -21.87 -5.54
N LEU A 139 12.20 -21.73 -5.49
CA LEU A 139 13.04 -21.63 -6.68
C LEU A 139 13.07 -22.92 -7.51
N ALA A 140 13.12 -24.09 -6.84
CA ALA A 140 13.14 -25.39 -7.52
C ALA A 140 11.81 -25.67 -8.25
N ALA A 141 10.68 -25.33 -7.62
CA ALA A 141 9.36 -25.45 -8.23
C ALA A 141 9.00 -24.26 -9.13
N LYS A 142 9.90 -23.27 -9.27
CA LYS A 142 9.70 -22.01 -10.01
C LYS A 142 8.38 -21.32 -9.66
N SER A 143 8.04 -21.29 -8.37
CA SER A 143 6.77 -20.72 -7.90
C SER A 143 6.98 -19.52 -6.99
N PHE A 144 6.10 -18.54 -7.13
CA PHE A 144 5.97 -17.40 -6.23
C PHE A 144 4.53 -17.33 -5.75
N THR A 145 4.36 -17.22 -4.44
CA THR A 145 3.04 -17.16 -3.81
C THR A 145 2.86 -15.85 -3.07
N ARG A 146 1.77 -15.17 -3.37
CA ARG A 146 1.18 -14.16 -2.49
C ARG A 146 0.07 -14.82 -1.70
N ASN A 147 0.26 -14.90 -0.38
CA ASN A 147 -0.66 -15.59 0.52
C ASN A 147 -1.99 -14.86 0.64
N LYS A 148 -3.02 -15.63 0.99
CA LYS A 148 -4.30 -15.07 1.44
C LYS A 148 -4.09 -14.27 2.71
N ILE A 149 -4.72 -13.11 2.77
CA ILE A 149 -4.75 -12.28 3.96
C ILE A 149 -6.13 -12.30 4.59
N ASN A 150 -6.20 -12.04 5.89
CA ASN A 150 -7.47 -11.91 6.60
C ASN A 150 -8.24 -10.68 6.08
N THR A 151 -9.56 -10.74 6.25
CA THR A 151 -10.44 -9.59 6.00
C THR A 151 -10.22 -8.49 7.03
N PHE A 152 -10.39 -7.23 6.61
CA PHE A 152 -10.42 -6.06 7.49
C PHE A 152 -11.84 -5.54 7.68
N LYS A 153 -12.86 -6.28 7.22
CA LYS A 153 -14.26 -5.84 7.27
C LYS A 153 -14.74 -5.51 8.67
N SER A 154 -14.46 -6.35 9.66
CA SER A 154 -14.91 -6.13 11.04
C SER A 154 -14.30 -4.86 11.65
N ASP A 155 -13.03 -4.55 11.35
CA ASP A 155 -12.38 -3.33 11.80
C ASP A 155 -12.93 -2.11 11.06
N TYR A 156 -13.14 -2.23 9.75
CA TYR A 156 -13.79 -1.20 8.95
C TYR A 156 -15.19 -0.87 9.46
N ASP A 157 -16.00 -1.89 9.79
CA ASP A 157 -17.37 -1.70 10.25
C ASP A 157 -17.45 -0.91 11.56
N LYS A 158 -16.45 -1.06 12.45
CA LYS A 158 -16.33 -0.33 13.72
C LYS A 158 -15.93 1.13 13.58
N LEU A 159 -15.49 1.56 12.40
CA LEU A 159 -15.12 2.95 12.16
C LEU A 159 -16.36 3.86 12.16
N SER A 160 -16.17 5.08 12.66
CA SER A 160 -17.16 6.15 12.49
C SER A 160 -17.39 6.46 11.02
N SER A 161 -18.54 7.06 10.68
CA SER A 161 -18.82 7.48 9.30
C SER A 161 -17.72 8.41 8.75
N ALA A 162 -17.24 9.35 9.56
CA ALA A 162 -16.18 10.27 9.18
C ALA A 162 -14.82 9.58 8.93
N ASP A 163 -14.50 8.51 9.68
CA ASP A 163 -13.29 7.71 9.44
C ASP A 163 -13.44 6.80 8.20
N LYS A 164 -14.65 6.30 7.92
CA LYS A 164 -14.93 5.50 6.71
C LYS A 164 -14.77 6.31 5.43
N GLU A 165 -15.10 7.60 5.46
CA GLU A 165 -14.94 8.50 4.31
C GLU A 165 -13.49 8.60 3.80
N VAL A 166 -12.48 8.34 4.64
CA VAL A 166 -11.07 8.36 4.24
C VAL A 166 -10.76 7.29 3.19
N PHE A 167 -11.55 6.22 3.12
CA PHE A 167 -11.40 5.15 2.14
C PHE A 167 -12.16 5.43 0.84
N ASN A 168 -13.00 6.48 0.79
CA ASN A 168 -13.78 6.82 -0.40
C ASN A 168 -12.85 7.30 -1.52
N GLY A 169 -12.84 6.56 -2.63
CA GLY A 169 -11.98 6.85 -3.76
C GLY A 169 -10.52 6.43 -3.58
N ALA A 170 -10.09 6.01 -2.38
CA ALA A 170 -8.75 5.49 -2.14
C ALA A 170 -8.52 4.19 -2.94
N LYS A 171 -7.30 4.03 -3.47
CA LYS A 171 -6.96 2.88 -4.33
C LYS A 171 -5.80 2.08 -3.77
N TYR A 172 -5.84 0.79 -4.08
CA TYR A 172 -4.68 -0.08 -3.91
C TYR A 172 -4.24 -0.58 -5.28
N THR A 173 -2.93 -0.64 -5.48
CA THR A 173 -2.33 -1.21 -6.69
C THR A 173 -1.12 -2.06 -6.30
N SER A 174 -1.17 -3.33 -6.66
CA SER A 174 -0.07 -4.26 -6.57
C SER A 174 0.56 -4.45 -7.94
N ILE A 175 1.89 -4.39 -8.01
CA ILE A 175 2.67 -4.75 -9.19
C ILE A 175 3.74 -5.75 -8.79
N MET A 176 3.74 -6.92 -9.42
CA MET A 176 4.80 -7.92 -9.26
C MET A 176 5.48 -8.11 -10.61
N GLN A 177 6.79 -7.88 -10.66
CA GLN A 177 7.64 -8.05 -11.82
C GLN A 177 8.60 -9.20 -11.57
N PHE A 178 8.86 -9.99 -12.61
CA PHE A 178 9.69 -11.17 -12.56
C PHE A 178 10.69 -11.14 -13.71
N GLU A 179 11.93 -11.54 -13.44
CA GLU A 179 12.93 -11.71 -14.49
C GLU A 179 12.55 -12.87 -15.43
N ASN A 180 12.06 -13.97 -14.86
CA ASN A 180 11.47 -15.09 -15.60
C ASN A 180 10.05 -14.75 -16.05
N THR A 181 9.67 -15.29 -17.20
CA THR A 181 8.31 -15.17 -17.73
C THR A 181 7.31 -15.97 -16.89
N ILE A 182 6.09 -15.46 -16.82
CA ILE A 182 4.97 -16.07 -16.12
C ILE A 182 4.36 -17.14 -17.03
N LYS A 183 4.34 -18.38 -16.53
CA LYS A 183 3.70 -19.52 -17.18
C LYS A 183 2.21 -19.54 -16.87
N SER A 184 1.84 -19.38 -15.59
CA SER A 184 0.45 -19.37 -15.15
C SER A 184 0.28 -18.63 -13.82
N GLN A 185 -0.97 -18.29 -13.51
CA GLN A 185 -1.37 -17.71 -12.23
C GLN A 185 -2.70 -18.30 -11.75
N SER A 186 -2.93 -18.35 -10.44
CA SER A 186 -4.19 -18.85 -9.88
C SER A 186 -5.29 -17.78 -9.82
N ASN A 187 -4.92 -16.49 -9.77
CA ASN A 187 -5.87 -15.39 -9.64
C ASN A 187 -5.96 -14.55 -10.91
N THR A 188 -7.06 -14.71 -11.64
CA THR A 188 -7.34 -14.05 -12.92
C THR A 188 -7.68 -12.56 -12.80
N ALA A 189 -7.89 -12.03 -11.59
CA ALA A 189 -8.06 -10.59 -11.38
C ALA A 189 -6.75 -9.81 -11.62
N TYR A 190 -5.59 -10.48 -11.56
CA TYR A 190 -4.33 -9.89 -11.96
C TYR A 190 -4.22 -9.84 -13.49
N GLN A 191 -3.92 -8.67 -14.03
CA GLN A 191 -3.63 -8.47 -15.44
C GLN A 191 -2.16 -8.79 -15.70
N ILE A 192 -1.90 -9.68 -16.67
CA ILE A 192 -0.55 -10.02 -17.11
C ILE A 192 -0.10 -9.02 -18.19
N ALA A 193 1.10 -8.46 -18.05
CA ALA A 193 1.69 -7.60 -19.07
C ALA A 193 1.98 -8.40 -20.37
N PRO A 194 1.96 -7.77 -21.55
CA PRO A 194 2.19 -8.45 -22.83
C PRO A 194 3.51 -9.25 -22.90
N ASN A 195 4.57 -8.76 -22.24
CA ASN A 195 5.86 -9.45 -22.16
C ASN A 195 5.89 -10.64 -21.20
N LYS A 196 4.77 -10.93 -20.52
CA LYS A 196 4.61 -11.99 -19.50
C LYS A 196 5.60 -11.88 -18.33
N LYS A 197 6.18 -10.70 -18.06
CA LYS A 197 7.13 -10.49 -16.96
C LYS A 197 6.58 -9.64 -15.82
N ALA A 198 5.30 -9.27 -15.88
CA ALA A 198 4.67 -8.48 -14.83
C ALA A 198 3.18 -8.82 -14.66
N LEU A 199 2.70 -8.68 -13.43
CA LEU A 199 1.30 -8.77 -13.03
C LEU A 199 0.89 -7.48 -12.34
N LYS A 200 -0.31 -6.99 -12.63
CA LYS A 200 -0.92 -5.84 -11.96
C LYS A 200 -2.29 -6.23 -11.39
N LEU A 201 -2.55 -5.89 -10.14
CA LEU A 201 -3.89 -5.91 -9.54
C LEU A 201 -4.18 -4.54 -8.95
N ASP A 202 -5.28 -3.92 -9.35
CA ASP A 202 -5.74 -2.64 -8.81
C ASP A 202 -7.23 -2.59 -8.56
N GLY A 203 -7.65 -1.67 -7.69
CA GLY A 203 -9.05 -1.45 -7.37
C GLY A 203 -9.23 -0.43 -6.26
N SER A 204 -10.49 -0.17 -5.93
CA SER A 204 -10.82 0.57 -4.71
C SER A 204 -10.26 -0.17 -3.50
N ILE A 205 -9.67 0.53 -2.54
CA ILE A 205 -9.18 -0.08 -1.29
C ILE A 205 -10.32 -0.83 -0.57
N LEU A 206 -11.55 -0.36 -0.70
CA LEU A 206 -12.75 -0.98 -0.11
C LEU A 206 -13.02 -2.38 -0.70
N ASP A 207 -12.69 -2.62 -1.97
CA ASP A 207 -12.87 -3.94 -2.56
C ASP A 207 -11.96 -4.97 -1.89
N PHE A 208 -10.78 -4.57 -1.42
CA PHE A 208 -9.84 -5.44 -0.71
C PHE A 208 -10.22 -5.60 0.76
N ILE A 209 -10.60 -4.50 1.43
CA ILE A 209 -11.07 -4.51 2.83
C ILE A 209 -12.28 -5.43 2.99
N LEU A 210 -13.24 -5.33 2.06
CA LEU A 210 -14.49 -6.10 2.04
C LEU A 210 -14.35 -7.45 1.32
N GLN A 211 -13.14 -7.82 0.88
CA GLN A 211 -12.84 -9.09 0.18
C GLN A 211 -13.61 -9.33 -1.13
N LYS A 212 -14.13 -8.28 -1.77
CA LYS A 212 -14.66 -8.33 -3.14
C LYS A 212 -13.55 -8.59 -4.16
N LYS A 213 -12.33 -8.12 -3.88
CA LYS A 213 -11.08 -8.48 -4.56
C LYS A 213 -10.10 -9.07 -3.56
N GLN A 214 -9.37 -10.09 -3.98
CA GLN A 214 -8.37 -10.76 -3.15
C GLN A 214 -6.99 -10.63 -3.79
N THR A 215 -5.97 -10.44 -2.96
CA THR A 215 -4.57 -10.32 -3.41
C THR A 215 -3.90 -11.67 -3.58
N GLN A 216 -4.48 -12.75 -3.04
CA GLN A 216 -3.91 -14.10 -3.11
C GLN A 216 -3.60 -14.48 -4.55
N ASN A 217 -2.41 -15.02 -4.80
CA ASN A 217 -2.04 -15.53 -6.12
C ASN A 217 -0.93 -16.56 -5.99
N ASN A 218 -1.03 -17.68 -6.70
CA ASN A 218 0.07 -18.61 -6.91
C ASN A 218 0.51 -18.46 -8.37
N ILE A 219 1.78 -18.13 -8.57
CA ILE A 219 2.38 -17.77 -9.85
C ILE A 219 3.45 -18.81 -10.17
N ILE A 220 3.32 -19.44 -11.33
CA ILE A 220 4.33 -20.37 -11.86
C ILE A 220 5.15 -19.65 -12.93
N LEU A 221 6.47 -19.73 -12.81
CA LEU A 221 7.45 -19.10 -13.69
C LEU A 221 8.07 -20.15 -14.63
N GLN A 222 8.59 -19.72 -15.79
CA GLN A 222 9.23 -20.59 -16.78
C GLN A 222 10.62 -21.08 -16.39
#